data_AF-A0A6N7KVF8-F1
#
_entry.id   AF-A0A6N7KVF8-F1
#
_cell.length_a   1.000
_cell.length_b   1.000
_cell.length_c   1.000
_cell.angle_alpha   90.00
_cell.angle_beta   90.00
_cell.angle_gamma   90.00
#
_symmetry.space_group_name_H-M   'P 1'
#
loop_
_entity.id
_entity.type
_entity.pdbx_description
1 polymer ?
#
loop_
_entity_poly.entity_id
_entity_poly.type
_entity_poly.pdbx_seq_one_letter_code
_entity_poly.pdbx_strand_id
1 'polypeptide(L)'
;MTKRQVRAIAEVLGAPAALVHKTPTADLESLVPGRPDEEALGVGYDALDDFLEERPVSEEVFRTVLGHYRRTEHKRRLPVTPS
;
A
#
# COMPACT_ATOMS: atom_id res chain seq x y z
N MET A 1 3.35 1.69 9.91
CA MET A 1 3.16 3.10 9.51
C MET A 1 2.36 3.12 8.22
N THR A 2 1.40 4.04 8.11
CA THR A 2 0.50 4.20 6.95
C THR A 2 1.07 5.15 5.90
N LYS A 3 0.50 5.17 4.68
CA LYS A 3 1.00 6.06 3.60
C LYS A 3 0.85 7.53 3.98
N ARG A 4 -0.26 7.88 4.64
CA ARG A 4 -0.55 9.19 5.22
C ARG A 4 0.48 9.60 6.26
N GLN A 5 0.88 8.69 7.15
CA GLN A 5 1.93 8.95 8.15
C GLN A 5 3.29 9.21 7.49
N VAL A 6 3.63 8.48 6.42
CA VAL A 6 4.86 8.73 5.66
C VAL A 6 4.86 10.13 5.04
N ARG A 7 3.74 10.56 4.45
CA ARG A 7 3.60 11.93 3.90
C ARG A 7 3.78 13.00 4.98
N ALA A 8 3.11 12.83 6.13
CA ALA A 8 3.20 13.77 7.24
C ALA A 8 4.64 13.96 7.75
N ILE A 9 5.40 12.85 7.86
CA ILE A 9 6.81 12.92 8.26
C ILE A 9 7.66 13.61 7.19
N ALA A 10 7.43 13.32 5.92
CA ALA A 10 8.17 13.95 4.83
C ALA A 10 7.95 15.47 4.80
N GLU A 11 6.73 15.93 5.04
CA GLU A 11 6.40 17.36 5.17
C GLU A 11 7.14 18.01 6.35
N VAL A 12 7.13 17.36 7.53
CA VAL A 12 7.85 17.85 8.72
C VAL A 12 9.36 17.95 8.48
N LEU A 13 9.93 17.03 7.68
CA LEU A 13 11.35 17.03 7.33
C LEU A 13 11.69 17.98 6.16
N GLY A 14 10.71 18.72 5.63
CA GLY A 14 10.92 19.68 4.54
C GLY A 14 11.14 19.04 3.16
N ALA A 15 10.65 17.82 2.95
CA ALA A 15 10.73 17.18 1.64
C ALA A 15 9.91 17.97 0.59
N PRO A 16 10.40 18.10 -0.66
CA PRO A 16 9.65 18.77 -1.73
C PRO A 16 8.27 18.15 -1.94
N ALA A 17 7.23 18.99 -2.05
CA ALA A 17 5.85 18.54 -2.26
C ALA A 17 5.69 17.64 -3.50
N ALA A 18 6.47 17.91 -4.56
CA ALA A 18 6.50 17.07 -5.76
C ALA A 18 6.94 15.61 -5.50
N LEU A 19 7.77 15.37 -4.48
CA LEU A 19 8.16 14.02 -4.06
C LEU A 19 7.13 13.39 -3.12
N VAL A 20 6.58 14.17 -2.18
CA VAL A 20 5.60 13.69 -1.19
C VAL A 20 4.29 13.22 -1.85
N HIS A 21 3.83 13.98 -2.85
CA HIS A 21 2.54 13.73 -3.51
C HIS A 21 2.66 13.02 -4.87
N LYS A 22 3.87 12.60 -5.27
CA LYS A 22 4.04 11.79 -6.49
C LYS A 22 3.18 10.51 -6.40
N THR A 23 2.50 10.17 -7.50
CA THR A 23 1.77 8.91 -7.62
C THR A 23 2.70 7.73 -7.33
N PRO A 24 2.41 6.89 -6.32
CA PRO A 24 3.22 5.73 -6.01
C PRO A 24 3.12 4.68 -7.12
N THR A 25 4.27 4.16 -7.52
CA THR A 25 4.40 3.09 -8.52
C THR A 25 5.69 2.30 -8.25
N ALA A 26 5.65 1.00 -8.49
CA ALA A 26 6.85 0.15 -8.54
C ALA A 26 7.63 0.27 -9.86
N ASP A 27 6.99 0.73 -10.94
CA ASP A 27 7.56 0.91 -12.28
C ASP A 27 8.28 -0.35 -12.83
N LEU A 28 7.65 -1.52 -12.69
CA LEU A 28 8.22 -2.81 -13.10
C LEU A 28 7.61 -3.42 -14.37
N GLU A 29 6.47 -2.91 -14.83
CA GLU A 29 5.70 -3.50 -15.95
C GLU A 29 6.13 -2.89 -17.29
N SER A 30 6.88 -3.63 -18.12
CA SER A 30 7.34 -3.13 -19.43
C SER A 30 6.18 -2.84 -20.42
N LEU A 31 5.04 -3.50 -20.25
CA LEU A 31 3.85 -3.30 -21.08
C LEU A 31 2.98 -2.14 -20.57
N VAL A 32 3.10 -1.77 -19.30
CA VAL A 32 2.36 -0.66 -18.66
C VAL A 32 3.34 0.13 -17.77
N PRO A 33 4.25 0.92 -18.38
CA PRO A 33 5.22 1.69 -17.61
C PRO A 33 4.53 2.66 -16.65
N GLY A 34 5.08 2.81 -15.44
CA GLY A 34 4.54 3.70 -14.42
C GLY A 34 3.17 3.31 -13.87
N ARG A 35 2.73 2.05 -14.02
CA ARG A 35 1.44 1.59 -13.50
C ARG A 35 1.29 1.93 -12.01
N PRO A 36 0.24 2.65 -11.59
CA PRO A 36 0.04 3.02 -10.20
C PRO A 36 -0.17 1.79 -9.30
N ASP A 37 0.36 1.83 -8.08
CA ASP A 37 0.18 0.74 -7.13
C ASP A 37 -1.30 0.54 -6.77
N GLU A 38 -2.07 1.63 -6.65
CA GLU A 38 -3.51 1.57 -6.31
C GLU A 38 -4.31 0.81 -7.37
N GLU A 39 -3.92 0.91 -8.63
CA GLU A 39 -4.54 0.16 -9.74
C GLU A 39 -4.17 -1.32 -9.66
N ALA A 40 -2.90 -1.63 -9.40
CA ALA A 40 -2.43 -3.00 -9.25
C ALA A 40 -3.03 -3.70 -8.00
N LEU A 41 -3.23 -2.94 -6.92
CA LEU A 41 -3.82 -3.43 -5.67
C LEU A 41 -5.35 -3.51 -5.73
N GLY A 42 -5.99 -2.70 -6.58
CA GLY A 42 -7.45 -2.57 -6.64
C GLY A 42 -8.03 -1.87 -5.42
N VAL A 43 -7.22 -1.10 -4.68
CA VAL A 43 -7.62 -0.32 -3.50
C VAL A 43 -6.73 0.91 -3.39
N GLY A 44 -7.34 2.07 -3.13
CA GLY A 44 -6.61 3.33 -2.92
C GLY A 44 -5.86 3.37 -1.59
N TYR A 45 -4.77 4.14 -1.51
CA TYR A 45 -3.97 4.26 -0.29
C TYR A 45 -4.74 4.89 0.85
N ASP A 46 -5.66 5.83 0.61
CA ASP A 46 -6.49 6.41 1.67
C ASP A 46 -7.41 5.38 2.31
N ALA A 47 -8.03 4.50 1.50
CA ALA A 47 -8.89 3.43 2.00
C ALA A 47 -8.09 2.35 2.75
N LEU A 48 -6.88 2.05 2.29
CA LEU A 48 -5.96 1.15 2.98
C LEU A 48 -5.50 1.73 4.31
N ASP A 49 -5.16 3.01 4.35
CA ASP A 49 -4.77 3.71 5.57
C ASP A 49 -5.92 3.77 6.56
N ASP A 50 -7.14 4.04 6.10
CA ASP A 50 -8.34 4.02 6.94
C ASP A 50 -8.59 2.61 7.52
N PHE A 51 -8.39 1.54 6.73
CA PHE A 51 -8.43 0.17 7.23
C PHE A 51 -7.37 -0.10 8.31
N LEU A 52 -6.12 0.34 8.10
CA LEU A 52 -5.01 0.14 9.04
C LEU A 52 -5.13 1.00 10.31
N GLU A 53 -5.84 2.12 10.24
CA GLU A 53 -6.14 3.04 11.35
C GLU A 53 -7.47 2.71 12.05
N GLU A 54 -8.06 1.53 11.76
CA GLU A 54 -9.30 1.02 12.35
C GLU A 54 -10.52 1.94 12.12
N ARG A 55 -10.50 2.71 11.03
CA ARG A 55 -11.63 3.56 10.63
C ARG A 55 -12.67 2.74 9.86
N PRO A 56 -13.94 3.21 9.79
CA PRO A 56 -14.95 2.57 8.98
C PRO A 56 -14.55 2.53 7.50
N VAL A 57 -14.60 1.34 6.90
CA VAL A 57 -14.36 1.14 5.46
C VAL A 57 -15.49 0.33 4.84
N SER A 58 -15.60 0.36 3.51
CA SER A 58 -16.56 -0.48 2.82
C SER A 58 -16.20 -1.96 2.96
N GLU A 59 -17.22 -2.82 2.88
CA GLU A 59 -17.05 -4.26 2.88
C GLU A 59 -16.17 -4.75 1.70
N GLU A 60 -16.24 -4.07 0.57
CA GLU A 60 -15.38 -4.35 -0.59
C GLU A 60 -13.90 -4.10 -0.27
N VAL A 61 -13.58 -2.94 0.30
CA VAL A 61 -12.21 -2.61 0.75
C VAL A 61 -11.73 -3.64 1.76
N PHE A 62 -12.54 -3.97 2.76
CA PHE A 62 -12.20 -4.95 3.77
C PHE A 62 -11.83 -6.31 3.16
N ARG A 63 -12.67 -6.84 2.26
CA ARG A 63 -12.42 -8.13 1.59
C ARG A 63 -11.17 -8.08 0.72
N THR A 64 -10.98 -7.02 -0.06
CA THR A 64 -9.83 -6.86 -0.95
C THR A 64 -8.53 -6.84 -0.14
N VAL A 65 -8.46 -6.02 0.90
CA VAL A 65 -7.28 -5.89 1.76
C VAL A 65 -6.99 -7.20 2.50
N LEU A 66 -8.01 -7.83 3.09
CA LEU A 66 -7.83 -9.10 3.80
C LEU A 66 -7.43 -10.25 2.87
N GLY A 67 -7.95 -10.26 1.64
CA GLY A 67 -7.55 -11.20 0.59
C GLY A 67 -6.07 -11.07 0.24
N HIS A 68 -5.58 -9.85 0.02
CA HIS A 68 -4.16 -9.58 -0.20
C HIS A 68 -3.30 -9.97 1.00
N TYR A 69 -3.73 -9.63 2.21
CA TYR A 69 -3.04 -9.98 3.44
C TYR A 69 -2.83 -11.50 3.54
N ARG A 70 -3.89 -12.29 3.40
CA ARG A 70 -3.82 -13.75 3.46
C ARG A 70 -2.92 -14.33 2.36
N ARG A 71 -3.09 -13.89 1.11
CA ARG A 71 -2.32 -14.39 -0.04
C ARG A 71 -0.81 -14.16 0.11
N THR A 72 -0.42 -13.10 0.79
CA THR A 72 0.99 -12.70 0.96
C THR A 72 1.58 -13.10 2.31
N GLU A 73 0.89 -13.91 3.12
CA GLU A 73 1.34 -14.32 4.45
C GLU A 73 2.75 -14.91 4.46
N HIS A 74 3.07 -15.75 3.47
CA HIS A 74 4.40 -16.35 3.32
C HIS A 74 5.53 -15.32 3.17
N LYS A 75 5.25 -14.12 2.64
CA LYS A 75 6.26 -13.04 2.51
C LYS A 75 6.64 -12.42 3.86
N ARG A 76 5.84 -12.67 4.91
CA ARG A 76 6.04 -12.15 6.27
C ARG A 76 6.48 -13.23 7.26
N ARG A 77 6.72 -14.45 6.79
CA ARG A 77 7.24 -15.57 7.60
C ARG A 77 8.60 -16.00 7.06
N LEU A 78 9.38 -16.68 7.89
CA LEU A 78 10.60 -17.34 7.41
C LEU A 78 10.23 -18.42 6.37
N PRO A 79 11.13 -18.72 5.41
CA PRO A 79 10.95 -19.83 4.49
C PRO A 79 10.64 -21.12 5.26
N VAL A 80 9.68 -21.89 4.75
CA VAL A 80 9.30 -23.15 5.37
C VAL A 80 10.47 -24.13 5.24
N THR A 81 10.96 -24.62 6.38
CA THR A 81 11.97 -25.70 6.42
C THR A 81 11.27 -27.02 6.73
N PRO A 82 11.71 -28.14 6.13
CA PRO A 82 11.22 -29.46 6.50
C PRO A 82 11.51 -29.73 7.99
N SER A 83 10.54 -30.34 8.66
CA SER A 83 10.61 -30.81 10.05
C SER A 83 11.23 -32.20 10.14
#